data_AF-A0A9D4WKJ5-F1
#
_entry.id   AF-A0A9D4WKJ5-F1
#
_cell.length_a   1.000
_cell.length_b   1.000
_cell.length_c   1.000
_cell.angle_alpha   90.00
_cell.angle_beta   90.00
_cell.angle_gamma   90.00
#
_symmetry.space_group_name_H-M   'P 1'
#
loop_
_entity.id
_entity.type
_entity.pdbx_description
1 polymer ?
#
loop_
_entity_poly.entity_id
_entity_poly.type
_entity_poly.pdbx_seq_one_letter_code
_entity_poly.pdbx_strand_id
1 'polypeptide(L)'
;FLFLGFLAVAVLKWVGPYFIDKEVIPIINWETETFSPPVLTILVFASVALFPTILLPSTPSMWVAGMKYGYGFGFLLMIPAVAIGVSLPFIIGSIFHHKIEGWLEKYPK
;
A
#
# COMPACT_ATOMS: atom_id res chain seq x y z
N PHE A 1 2.53 -14.44 25.95
CA PHE A 1 1.58 -14.06 24.90
C PHE A 1 0.66 -12.91 25.30
N LEU A 2 -0.07 -12.97 26.42
CA LEU A 2 -0.98 -11.89 26.86
C LEU A 2 -0.31 -10.53 27.06
N PHE A 3 0.85 -10.48 27.71
CA PHE A 3 1.62 -9.24 27.89
C PHE A 3 2.04 -8.61 26.55
N LEU A 4 2.52 -9.43 25.61
CA LEU A 4 2.92 -8.98 24.28
C LEU A 4 1.72 -8.48 23.46
N GLY A 5 0.57 -9.15 23.59
CA GLY A 5 -0.69 -8.72 22.98
C GLY A 5 -1.17 -7.37 23.54
N PHE A 6 -1.12 -7.19 24.86
CA PHE A 6 -1.46 -5.92 25.49
C PHE A 6 -0.54 -4.78 25.04
N LEU A 7 0.76 -5.07 24.94
CA LEU A 7 1.75 -4.10 24.47
C LEU A 7 1.53 -3.73 22.99
N ALA A 8 1.21 -4.71 22.14
CA ALA A 8 0.84 -4.46 20.75
C ALA A 8 -0.42 -3.60 20.62
N VAL A 9 -1.46 -3.87 21.43
CA VAL A 9 -2.67 -3.05 21.47
C VAL A 9 -2.37 -1.63 21.93
N ALA A 10 -1.53 -1.45 22.95
CA ALA A 10 -1.11 -0.13 23.41
C ALA A 10 -0.37 0.63 22.31
N VAL A 11 0.58 -0.01 21.61
CA VAL A 11 1.28 0.61 20.48
C VAL A 11 0.29 1.00 19.38
N LEU A 12 -0.60 0.11 18.96
CA LEU A 12 -1.58 0.41 17.92
C LEU A 12 -2.56 1.51 18.31
N LYS A 13 -2.96 1.58 19.58
CA LYS A 13 -3.91 2.58 20.09
C LYS A 13 -3.30 3.96 20.30
N TRP A 14 -2.02 4.04 20.64
CA TRP A 14 -1.39 5.31 21.01
C TRP A 14 -0.37 5.78 19.96
N VAL A 15 0.54 4.90 19.53
CA VAL A 15 1.59 5.23 18.55
C VAL A 15 1.01 5.34 17.15
N GLY A 16 0.04 4.48 16.81
CA GLY A 16 -0.63 4.49 15.51
C GLY A 16 -1.26 5.85 15.18
N PRO A 17 -2.23 6.34 15.97
CA PRO A 17 -2.86 7.64 15.73
C PRO A 17 -1.85 8.79 15.73
N TYR A 18 -0.89 8.77 16.66
CA TYR A 18 0.17 9.79 16.70
C TYR A 18 0.95 9.88 15.38
N PHE A 19 1.35 8.73 14.82
CA PHE A 19 2.08 8.69 13.55
C PHE A 19 1.22 9.16 12.38
N ILE A 20 -0.07 8.79 12.34
CA ILE A 20 -1.00 9.26 11.31
C ILE A 20 -1.12 10.78 11.35
N ASP A 21 -1.35 11.35 12.53
CA ASP A 21 -1.58 12.78 12.69
C ASP A 21 -0.33 13.64 12.47
N LYS A 22 0.86 13.12 12.80
CA LYS A 22 2.11 13.87 12.74
C LYS A 22 2.90 13.70 11.46
N GLU A 23 2.82 12.54 10.82
CA GLU A 23 3.62 12.23 9.65
C GLU A 23 2.74 12.04 8.40
N VAL A 24 1.73 11.16 8.48
CA VAL A 24 0.95 10.78 7.28
C VAL A 24 0.07 11.91 6.77
N ILE A 25 -0.75 12.53 7.63
CA ILE A 25 -1.65 13.61 7.24
C ILE A 25 -0.87 14.82 6.69
N PRO A 26 0.22 15.29 7.34
CA PRO A 26 1.00 16.39 6.79
C PRO A 26 1.62 16.08 5.42
N ILE A 27 2.13 14.86 5.21
CA ILE A 27 2.67 14.44 3.91
C ILE A 27 1.58 14.44 2.84
N ILE A 28 0.41 13.90 3.13
CA ILE A 28 -0.75 13.88 2.23
C ILE A 28 -1.15 15.31 1.81
N ASN A 29 -1.24 16.23 2.78
CA ASN A 29 -1.60 17.61 2.52
C ASN A 29 -0.53 18.30 1.67
N TRP A 30 0.74 18.12 2.04
CA TRP A 30 1.87 18.64 1.28
C TRP A 30 1.89 18.12 -0.16
N GLU A 31 1.69 16.82 -0.38
CA GLU A 31 1.64 16.21 -1.71
C GLU A 31 0.50 16.81 -2.55
N THR A 32 -0.67 16.96 -1.93
CA THR A 32 -1.88 17.49 -2.59
C THR A 32 -1.74 18.98 -2.95
N GLU A 33 -1.00 19.76 -2.16
CA GLU A 33 -0.74 21.18 -2.40
C GLU A 33 0.44 21.42 -3.36
N THR A 34 1.44 20.54 -3.34
CA THR A 34 2.68 20.71 -4.11
C THR A 34 2.52 20.27 -5.56
N PHE A 35 1.83 19.15 -5.81
CA PHE A 35 1.75 18.58 -7.15
C PHE A 35 0.53 19.08 -7.93
N SER A 36 0.74 19.35 -9.23
CA SER A 36 -0.37 19.66 -10.13
C SER A 36 -1.28 18.44 -10.31
N PRO A 37 -2.57 18.61 -10.64
CA PRO A 37 -3.52 17.50 -10.71
C PRO A 37 -3.10 16.32 -11.61
N PRO A 38 -2.51 16.54 -12.82
CA PRO A 38 -2.04 15.42 -13.63
C PRO A 38 -0.88 14.66 -12.98
N VAL A 39 0.07 15.37 -12.36
CA VAL A 39 1.22 14.76 -11.69
C VAL A 39 0.76 13.97 -10.47
N LEU A 40 -0.13 14.55 -9.67
CA LEU A 40 -0.74 13.90 -8.51
C LEU A 40 -1.51 12.63 -8.92
N THR A 41 -2.24 12.67 -10.04
CA THR A 41 -2.95 11.49 -10.58
C THR A 41 -1.98 10.35 -10.87
N ILE A 42 -0.87 10.65 -11.56
CA ILE A 42 0.15 9.64 -11.91
C ILE A 42 0.82 9.09 -10.65
N LEU A 43 1.15 9.97 -9.70
CA LEU A 43 1.80 9.60 -8.44
C LEU A 43 0.91 8.67 -7.58
N VAL A 44 -0.37 9.02 -7.43
CA VAL A 44 -1.37 8.20 -6.75
C VAL A 44 -1.56 6.86 -7.45
N PHE A 45 -1.71 6.86 -8.78
CA PHE A 45 -1.86 5.62 -9.54
C PHE A 45 -0.64 4.70 -9.39
N ALA A 46 0.56 5.25 -9.57
CA ALA A 46 1.82 4.51 -9.49
C ALA A 46 2.06 3.95 -8.08
N SER A 47 1.83 4.75 -7.03
CA SER A 47 1.98 4.28 -5.66
C SER A 47 1.00 3.14 -5.34
N VAL A 48 -0.25 3.24 -5.78
CA VAL A 48 -1.24 2.17 -5.56
C VAL A 48 -0.88 0.89 -6.33
N ALA A 49 -0.34 1.02 -7.54
CA ALA A 49 0.09 -0.10 -8.35
C ALA A 49 1.40 -0.74 -7.87
N LEU A 50 2.34 0.03 -7.31
CA LEU A 50 3.69 -0.47 -7.01
C LEU A 50 3.92 -0.78 -5.53
N PHE A 51 3.35 0.00 -4.62
CA PHE A 51 3.62 -0.13 -3.18
C PHE A 51 3.30 -1.52 -2.61
N PRO A 52 2.17 -2.19 -2.96
CA PRO A 52 1.90 -3.55 -2.50
C PRO A 52 3.00 -4.54 -2.87
N THR A 53 3.66 -4.33 -4.02
CA THR A 53 4.75 -5.19 -4.51
C THR A 53 6.01 -5.08 -3.65
N ILE A 54 6.26 -3.90 -3.10
CA ILE A 54 7.42 -3.62 -2.24
C ILE A 54 7.06 -3.51 -0.76
N LEU A 55 5.89 -4.06 -0.38
CA LEU A 55 5.38 -4.10 1.01
C LEU A 55 5.20 -2.72 1.65
N LEU A 56 5.00 -1.67 0.85
CA LEU A 56 4.61 -0.36 1.34
C LEU A 56 3.09 -0.23 1.41
N PRO A 57 2.54 0.47 2.41
CA PRO A 57 1.10 0.72 2.49
C PRO A 57 0.68 1.73 1.43
N SER A 58 -0.26 1.37 0.56
CA SER A 58 -0.87 2.28 -0.42
C SER A 58 -2.09 3.05 0.10
N THR A 59 -2.52 2.78 1.34
CA THR A 59 -3.68 3.42 2.00
C THR A 59 -3.64 4.95 1.95
N PRO A 60 -2.51 5.63 2.22
CA PRO A 60 -2.42 7.09 2.10
C PRO A 60 -2.78 7.59 0.69
N SER A 61 -2.25 6.95 -0.36
CA SER A 61 -2.55 7.31 -1.75
C SER A 61 -4.02 7.10 -2.12
N MET A 62 -4.67 6.07 -1.57
CA MET A 62 -6.11 5.85 -1.76
C MET A 62 -6.93 6.99 -1.15
N TRP A 63 -6.52 7.51 0.02
CA TRP A 63 -7.17 8.67 0.63
C TRP A 63 -7.01 9.91 -0.24
N VAL A 64 -5.80 10.17 -0.77
CA VAL A 64 -5.56 11.27 -1.72
C VAL A 64 -6.48 11.16 -2.93
N ALA A 65 -6.64 9.96 -3.51
CA ALA A 65 -7.55 9.74 -4.63
C ALA A 65 -8.99 10.15 -4.27
N GLY A 66 -9.47 9.73 -3.11
CA GLY A 66 -10.82 10.03 -2.63
C GLY A 66 -11.04 11.51 -2.29
N MET A 67 -10.07 12.16 -1.65
CA MET A 67 -10.15 13.58 -1.30
C MET A 67 -10.06 14.49 -2.53
N LYS A 68 -9.22 14.13 -3.52
CA LYS A 68 -8.97 14.98 -4.68
C LYS A 68 -9.99 14.80 -5.81
N TYR A 69 -10.37 13.55 -6.12
CA TYR A 69 -11.23 13.23 -7.27
C TYR A 69 -12.64 12.83 -6.86
N GLY A 70 -12.93 12.75 -5.56
CA GLY A 70 -14.18 12.22 -5.03
C GLY A 70 -14.28 10.70 -5.20
N TYR A 71 -15.37 10.11 -4.69
CA TYR A 71 -15.53 8.66 -4.67
C TYR A 71 -15.60 8.04 -6.08
N GLY A 72 -16.38 8.61 -7.00
CA GLY A 72 -16.61 8.02 -8.32
C GLY A 72 -15.33 7.94 -9.18
N PHE A 73 -14.72 9.10 -9.44
CA PHE A 73 -13.48 9.15 -10.23
C PHE A 73 -12.29 8.57 -9.47
N GLY A 74 -12.21 8.79 -8.15
CA GLY A 74 -11.21 8.14 -7.32
C GLY A 74 -11.28 6.62 -7.43
N PHE A 75 -12.48 6.03 -7.31
CA PHE A 75 -12.68 4.59 -7.48
C PHE A 75 -12.25 4.10 -8.88
N LEU A 76 -12.66 4.80 -9.94
CA LEU A 76 -12.28 4.45 -11.31
C LEU A 76 -10.76 4.51 -11.55
N LEU A 77 -10.06 5.46 -10.92
CA LEU A 77 -8.60 5.53 -10.96
C LEU A 77 -7.95 4.36 -10.19
N MET A 78 -8.52 4.04 -9.04
CA MET A 78 -7.98 3.09 -8.07
C MET A 78 -8.13 1.63 -8.50
N ILE A 79 -9.27 1.23 -9.05
CA ILE A 79 -9.55 -0.16 -9.45
C ILE A 79 -8.47 -0.76 -10.36
N PRO A 80 -8.12 -0.15 -11.50
CA PRO A 80 -7.07 -0.68 -12.36
C PRO A 80 -5.69 -0.67 -11.68
N ALA A 81 -5.38 0.35 -10.88
CA ALA A 81 -4.12 0.41 -10.13
C ALA A 81 -4.00 -0.73 -9.10
N VAL A 82 -5.07 -1.00 -8.36
CA VAL A 82 -5.13 -2.11 -7.40
C VAL A 82 -5.00 -3.45 -8.11
N ALA A 83 -5.66 -3.63 -9.26
CA ALA A 83 -5.54 -4.86 -10.06
C ALA A 83 -4.08 -5.13 -10.48
N ILE A 84 -3.34 -4.09 -10.86
CA ILE A 84 -1.90 -4.18 -11.13
C ILE A 84 -1.14 -4.54 -9.84
N GLY A 85 -1.40 -3.82 -8.75
CA GLY A 85 -0.68 -3.98 -7.48
C GLY A 85 -0.84 -5.35 -6.83
N VAL A 86 -1.99 -6.00 -6.97
CA VAL A 86 -2.17 -7.37 -6.46
C VAL A 86 -1.59 -8.43 -7.41
N SER A 87 -1.49 -8.11 -8.71
CA SER A 87 -1.02 -9.05 -9.74
C SER A 87 0.50 -9.09 -9.84
N LEU A 88 1.20 -7.96 -9.66
CA LEU A 88 2.66 -7.86 -9.74
C LEU A 88 3.40 -8.84 -8.80
N PRO A 89 3.06 -8.97 -7.50
CA PRO A 89 3.68 -9.96 -6.62
C PRO A 89 3.54 -11.40 -7.13
N PHE A 90 2.37 -11.74 -7.68
CA PHE A 90 2.12 -13.07 -8.24
C PHE A 90 2.98 -13.32 -9.48
N ILE A 91 3.08 -12.34 -10.38
CA ILE A 91 3.93 -12.44 -11.58
C ILE A 91 5.40 -12.56 -11.19
N ILE A 92 5.86 -11.78 -10.22
CA ILE A 92 7.25 -11.88 -9.74
C ILE A 92 7.48 -13.25 -9.10
N GLY A 93 6.55 -13.73 -8.27
CA GLY A 93 6.64 -15.04 -7.64
C GLY A 93 6.63 -16.19 -8.65
N SER A 94 5.86 -16.08 -9.73
CA SER A 94 5.77 -17.13 -10.76
C SER A 94 7.09 -17.34 -11.51
N ILE A 95 7.92 -16.30 -11.67
CA ILE A 95 9.27 -16.42 -12.24
C ILE A 95 10.14 -17.39 -11.43
N PHE A 96 9.95 -17.44 -10.11
CA PHE A 96 10.68 -18.32 -9.21
C PHE A 96 9.99 -19.66 -8.98
N HIS A 97 8.81 -19.90 -9.57
CA HIS A 97 7.97 -21.07 -9.30
C HIS A 97 8.74 -22.39 -9.44
N HIS A 98 9.41 -22.60 -10.57
CA HIS A 98 10.14 -23.86 -10.81
C HIS A 98 11.26 -24.07 -9.78
N LYS A 99 11.93 -23.00 -9.34
CA LYS A 99 12.99 -23.10 -8.33
C LYS A 99 12.41 -23.43 -6.97
N ILE A 100 11.28 -22.82 -6.61
CA ILE A 100 10.56 -23.12 -5.36
C ILE A 100 10.08 -24.57 -5.36
N GLU A 101 9.49 -25.02 -6.46
CA GLU A 101 9.01 -26.39 -6.65
C GLU A 101 10.15 -27.40 -6.51
N GLY A 102 11.28 -27.19 -7.21
CA GLY A 102 12.44 -28.07 -7.08
C GLY A 102 13.07 -28.08 -5.69
N TRP A 103 12.99 -26.97 -4.94
CA TRP A 103 13.40 -26.93 -3.53
C TRP A 103 12.43 -27.72 -2.64
N LEU A 104 11.13 -27.62 -2.89
CA LEU A 104 10.09 -28.33 -2.14
C LEU A 104 10.17 -29.84 -2.36
N GLU A 105 10.43 -30.29 -3.59
CA GLU A 105 10.67 -31.70 -3.90
C GLU A 105 11.92 -32.24 -3.20
N LYS A 106 12.98 -31.43 -3.12
CA LYS A 106 14.23 -31.80 -2.45
C LYS A 106 14.11 -31.84 -0.93
N TYR A 107 13.27 -30.98 -0.35
CA TYR A 107 13.07 -30.87 1.10
C TYR A 107 11.57 -30.88 1.44
N PRO A 108 10.92 -32.06 1.43
CA PRO A 108 9.47 -32.18 1.63
C PRO A 108 9.01 -32.02 3.08
N LYS A 109 9.89 -31.62 4.01
CA LYS A 109 9.66 -31.60 5.46
C LYS A 109 10.06 -30.28 6.08
#